data_AF-A0ABD5QWR8-F1
#
_entry.id   AF-A0ABD5QWR8-F1
#
_cell.length_a   1.000
_cell.length_b   1.000
_cell.length_c   1.000
_cell.angle_alpha   90.00
_cell.angle_beta   90.00
_cell.angle_gamma   90.00
#
_symmetry.space_group_name_H-M   'P 1'
#
loop_
_entity.id
_entity.type
_entity.pdbx_description
1 polymer ?
#
loop_
_entity_poly.entity_id
_entity_poly.type
_entity_poly.pdbx_seq_one_letter_code
_entity_poly.pdbx_strand_id
1 'polypeptide(L)'
;MPSTRSILIGLLVGFVHAGILIIVALTLGYSVGPSEYTSLGMGWRYGGLVVVAAVPVWLALCYRIITPLFALTMTTGYVLGMELTPPGPTFRDVAALEGLVEPTGIIVVENGLYIVRYMLNASVWTVGFLFLGLVEYTVRTGWKRLPTVPSPISLISIPESRKRAVGIATVGGVLHAVVMLWFSLRLGLTVSGELGWLLYVSSTLGMWILAAVPLYLLVRHLVVAPATLLTAFILLDVQAEFTAGPDDPHALYFGAWFLYLGLLLIVTGIEVGLRRLQIEQRLRSVM
;
A
#
# COMPACT_ATOMS: atom_id res chain seq x y z
N MET A 1 -23.95 2.74 -12.11
CA MET A 1 -23.38 3.79 -11.23
C MET A 1 -23.29 3.24 -9.81
N PRO A 2 -22.21 3.51 -9.06
CA PRO A 2 -22.14 3.09 -7.66
C PRO A 2 -23.31 3.71 -6.90
N SER A 3 -24.07 2.89 -6.18
CA SER A 3 -25.19 3.39 -5.39
C SER A 3 -24.66 4.21 -4.21
N THR A 4 -25.30 5.32 -3.87
CA THR A 4 -24.99 6.11 -2.67
C THR A 4 -24.92 5.23 -1.43
N ARG A 5 -25.77 4.19 -1.38
CA ARG A 5 -25.78 3.17 -0.35
C ARG A 5 -24.43 2.44 -0.21
N SER A 6 -23.80 2.02 -1.30
CA SER A 6 -22.51 1.31 -1.25
C SER A 6 -21.39 2.19 -0.73
N ILE A 7 -21.40 3.49 -1.07
CA ILE A 7 -20.43 4.47 -0.54
C ILE A 7 -20.65 4.66 0.96
N LEU A 8 -21.90 4.85 1.40
CA LEU A 8 -22.24 4.99 2.81
C LEU A 8 -21.88 3.76 3.63
N ILE A 9 -22.10 2.55 3.10
CA ILE A 9 -21.69 1.30 3.78
C ILE A 9 -20.16 1.23 3.87
N GLY A 10 -19.44 1.54 2.79
CA GLY A 10 -17.97 1.58 2.81
C GLY A 10 -17.45 2.53 3.89
N LEU A 11 -17.97 3.77 3.93
CA LEU A 11 -17.61 4.74 4.96
C LEU A 11 -17.96 4.28 6.37
N LEU A 12 -19.16 3.73 6.58
CA LEU A 12 -19.58 3.20 7.88
C LEU A 12 -18.63 2.10 8.37
N VAL A 13 -18.28 1.14 7.51
CA VAL A 13 -17.30 0.10 7.85
C VAL A 13 -15.92 0.71 8.12
N GLY A 14 -15.53 1.72 7.36
CA GLY A 14 -14.30 2.48 7.60
C GLY A 14 -14.26 3.13 8.99
N PHE A 15 -15.35 3.79 9.40
CA PHE A 15 -15.48 4.37 10.74
C PHE A 15 -15.44 3.30 11.85
N VAL A 16 -16.14 2.19 11.66
CA VAL A 16 -16.12 1.07 12.61
C VAL A 16 -14.71 0.47 12.72
N HIS A 17 -14.04 0.24 11.60
CA HIS A 17 -12.66 -0.26 11.55
C HIS A 17 -11.70 0.69 12.29
N ALA A 18 -11.71 1.98 11.97
CA ALA A 18 -10.88 2.97 12.62
C ALA A 18 -11.18 3.05 14.13
N GLY A 19 -12.45 3.07 14.51
CA GLY A 19 -12.89 3.13 15.90
C GLY A 19 -12.41 1.94 16.72
N ILE A 20 -12.55 0.72 16.19
CA ILE A 20 -12.06 -0.51 16.85
C ILE A 20 -10.55 -0.42 17.09
N LEU A 21 -9.76 -0.04 16.08
CA LEU A 21 -8.31 0.03 16.22
C LEU A 21 -7.89 1.08 17.26
N ILE A 22 -8.52 2.26 17.23
CA ILE A 22 -8.25 3.32 18.21
C ILE A 22 -8.63 2.88 19.62
N ILE A 23 -9.81 2.26 19.81
CA ILE A 23 -10.25 1.77 21.12
C ILE A 23 -9.27 0.73 21.66
N VAL A 24 -8.86 -0.24 20.84
CA VAL A 24 -7.88 -1.26 21.23
C VAL A 24 -6.56 -0.60 21.61
N ALA A 25 -6.04 0.30 20.77
CA ALA A 25 -4.78 0.97 21.03
C ALA A 25 -4.81 1.79 22.34
N LEU A 26 -5.87 2.57 22.58
CA LEU A 26 -6.05 3.33 23.81
C LEU A 26 -6.19 2.43 25.04
N THR A 27 -6.92 1.32 24.92
CA THR A 27 -7.09 0.33 26.01
C THR A 27 -5.76 -0.31 26.40
N LEU A 28 -4.87 -0.50 25.42
CA LEU A 28 -3.52 -1.02 25.64
C LEU A 28 -2.53 0.05 26.15
N GLY A 29 -2.96 1.30 26.32
CA GLY A 29 -2.12 2.37 26.88
C GLY A 29 -1.32 3.16 25.85
N TYR A 30 -1.56 3.00 24.55
CA TYR A 30 -0.87 3.77 23.52
C TYR A 30 -1.33 5.23 23.46
N SER A 31 -0.37 6.15 23.34
CA SER A 31 -0.60 7.57 23.09
C SER A 31 -0.95 7.82 21.62
N VAL A 32 -2.18 7.45 21.25
CA VAL A 32 -2.75 7.65 19.90
C VAL A 32 -3.95 8.59 19.90
N GLY A 33 -4.15 9.34 21.00
CA GLY A 33 -5.25 10.26 21.16
C GLY A 33 -5.16 11.49 20.25
N PRO A 34 -6.28 12.21 20.03
CA PRO A 34 -6.28 13.46 19.23
C PRO A 34 -5.30 14.54 19.71
N SER A 35 -5.03 14.60 21.03
CA SER A 35 -4.09 15.55 21.64
C SER A 35 -2.65 15.40 21.15
N GLU A 36 -2.31 14.22 20.64
CA GLU A 36 -0.95 13.88 20.22
C GLU A 36 -0.60 14.46 18.83
N TYR A 37 -1.58 15.03 18.12
CA TYR A 37 -1.44 15.40 16.72
C TYR A 37 -1.95 16.81 16.40
N THR A 38 -1.30 17.45 15.44
CA THR A 38 -1.83 18.66 14.81
C THR A 38 -3.13 18.36 14.06
N SER A 39 -3.97 19.37 13.81
CA SER A 39 -5.23 19.19 13.06
C SER A 39 -5.03 18.53 11.69
N LEU A 40 -3.94 18.90 10.99
CA LEU A 40 -3.58 18.27 9.72
C LEU A 40 -3.16 16.81 9.92
N GLY A 41 -2.35 16.53 10.95
CA GLY A 41 -1.94 15.17 11.30
C GLY A 41 -3.10 14.26 11.67
N MET A 42 -4.09 14.79 12.41
CA MET A 42 -5.33 14.09 12.73
C MET A 42 -6.13 13.75 11.47
N GLY A 43 -6.32 14.73 10.58
CA GLY A 43 -7.05 14.53 9.33
C GLY A 43 -6.40 13.45 8.46
N TRP A 44 -5.07 13.47 8.34
CA TRP A 44 -4.33 12.46 7.58
C TRP A 44 -4.41 11.06 8.21
N ARG A 45 -4.18 10.95 9.53
CA ARG A 45 -4.14 9.65 10.22
C ARG A 45 -5.53 9.02 10.37
N TYR A 46 -6.48 9.73 10.95
CA TYR A 46 -7.82 9.19 11.17
C TYR A 46 -8.60 9.09 9.86
N GLY A 47 -8.44 10.05 8.95
CA GLY A 47 -8.99 9.96 7.61
C GLY A 47 -8.41 8.76 6.85
N GLY A 48 -7.08 8.58 6.89
CA GLY A 48 -6.41 7.43 6.28
C GLY A 48 -6.91 6.09 6.83
N LEU A 49 -7.15 5.99 8.14
CA LEU A 49 -7.73 4.81 8.80
C LEU A 49 -9.16 4.49 8.37
N VAL A 50 -9.98 5.52 8.12
CA VAL A 50 -11.32 5.30 7.56
C VAL A 50 -11.21 4.84 6.12
N VAL A 51 -10.37 5.51 5.32
CA VAL A 51 -10.22 5.26 3.88
C VAL A 51 -9.65 3.87 3.60
N VAL A 52 -8.65 3.41 4.37
CA VAL A 52 -7.98 2.11 4.17
C VAL A 52 -8.95 0.94 4.22
N ALA A 53 -10.02 1.04 5.01
CA ALA A 53 -11.09 0.05 5.07
C ALA A 53 -12.27 0.38 4.14
N ALA A 54 -12.66 1.65 4.03
CA ALA A 54 -13.80 2.06 3.22
C ALA A 54 -13.60 1.73 1.73
N VAL A 55 -12.39 1.92 1.20
CA VAL A 55 -12.08 1.68 -0.21
C VAL A 55 -12.20 0.20 -0.59
N PRO A 56 -11.54 -0.77 0.08
CA PRO A 56 -11.74 -2.20 -0.20
C PRO A 56 -13.20 -2.66 -0.11
N VAL A 57 -13.94 -2.19 0.90
CA VAL A 57 -15.36 -2.53 1.08
C VAL A 57 -16.20 -1.98 -0.07
N TRP A 58 -15.98 -0.71 -0.44
CA TRP A 58 -16.67 -0.09 -1.55
C TRP A 58 -16.38 -0.81 -2.88
N LEU A 59 -15.13 -1.20 -3.12
CA LEU A 59 -14.71 -1.97 -4.30
C LEU A 59 -15.40 -3.36 -4.35
N ALA A 60 -15.47 -4.05 -3.21
CA ALA A 60 -16.17 -5.33 -3.10
C ALA A 60 -17.67 -5.20 -3.36
N LEU A 61 -18.32 -4.18 -2.78
CA LEU A 61 -19.77 -3.98 -2.92
C LEU A 61 -20.18 -3.53 -4.32
N CYS A 62 -19.42 -2.60 -4.93
CA CYS A 62 -19.79 -2.03 -6.22
C CYS A 62 -19.34 -2.89 -7.41
N TYR A 63 -18.16 -3.50 -7.30
CA TYR A 63 -17.48 -4.13 -8.43
C TYR A 63 -17.19 -5.61 -8.20
N ARG A 64 -17.51 -6.15 -7.01
CA ARG A 64 -17.11 -7.51 -6.59
C ARG A 64 -15.61 -7.74 -6.68
N ILE A 65 -14.80 -6.68 -6.54
CA ILE A 65 -13.35 -6.75 -6.46
C ILE A 65 -12.99 -7.09 -5.01
N ILE A 66 -12.55 -8.32 -4.75
CA ILE A 66 -12.47 -8.89 -3.39
C ILE A 66 -11.04 -8.96 -2.83
N THR A 67 -10.02 -8.97 -3.68
CA THR A 67 -8.61 -9.10 -3.28
C THR A 67 -8.17 -8.02 -2.28
N PRO A 68 -8.54 -6.73 -2.46
CA PRO A 68 -8.22 -5.69 -1.48
C PRO A 68 -8.89 -5.94 -0.12
N LEU A 69 -10.12 -6.44 -0.11
CA LEU A 69 -10.87 -6.72 1.12
C LEU A 69 -10.26 -7.91 1.87
N PHE A 70 -9.83 -8.93 1.13
CA PHE A 70 -9.10 -10.06 1.70
C PHE A 70 -7.78 -9.60 2.33
N ALA A 71 -6.98 -8.81 1.61
CA ALA A 71 -5.73 -8.26 2.13
C ALA A 71 -5.95 -7.38 3.37
N LEU A 72 -6.95 -6.49 3.36
CA LEU A 72 -7.36 -5.71 4.53
C LEU A 72 -7.67 -6.61 5.73
N THR A 73 -8.48 -7.65 5.52
CA THR A 73 -8.90 -8.57 6.59
C THR A 73 -7.71 -9.31 7.16
N MET A 74 -6.83 -9.83 6.31
CA MET A 74 -5.61 -10.53 6.72
C MET A 74 -4.67 -9.62 7.50
N THR A 75 -4.38 -8.42 6.99
CA THR A 75 -3.49 -7.47 7.66
C THR A 75 -4.08 -7.00 8.99
N THR A 76 -5.36 -6.65 9.02
CA THR A 76 -6.03 -6.22 10.26
C THR A 76 -6.07 -7.35 11.29
N GLY A 77 -6.40 -8.56 10.86
CA GLY A 77 -6.44 -9.75 11.71
C GLY A 77 -5.06 -10.10 12.26
N TYR A 78 -4.02 -10.01 11.44
CA TYR A 78 -2.63 -10.18 11.87
C TYR A 78 -2.24 -9.14 12.92
N VAL A 79 -2.49 -7.86 12.65
CA VAL A 79 -2.17 -6.75 13.55
C VAL A 79 -2.87 -6.91 14.90
N LEU A 80 -4.18 -7.13 14.90
CA LEU A 80 -4.93 -7.36 16.14
C LEU A 80 -4.50 -8.64 16.84
N GLY A 81 -4.21 -9.70 16.08
CA GLY A 81 -3.69 -10.95 16.62
C GLY A 81 -2.41 -10.73 17.40
N MET A 82 -1.39 -10.14 16.75
CA MET A 82 -0.09 -9.86 17.37
C MET A 82 -0.21 -8.94 18.59
N GLU A 83 -1.12 -7.96 18.55
CA GLU A 83 -1.28 -7.00 19.64
C GLU A 83 -2.07 -7.55 20.84
N LEU A 84 -3.00 -8.49 20.61
CA LEU A 84 -3.86 -9.06 21.64
C LEU A 84 -3.35 -10.40 22.19
N THR A 85 -2.36 -11.02 21.54
CA THR A 85 -1.70 -12.23 22.05
C THR A 85 -0.48 -11.90 22.91
N PRO A 86 -0.26 -12.57 24.06
CA PRO A 86 0.93 -12.37 24.87
C PRO A 86 2.24 -12.65 24.10
N PRO A 87 3.34 -11.93 24.41
CA PRO A 87 3.42 -10.84 25.38
C PRO A 87 2.77 -9.56 24.86
N GLY A 88 1.92 -8.94 25.70
CA GLY A 88 1.31 -7.65 25.39
C GLY A 88 2.33 -6.50 25.44
N PRO A 89 1.90 -5.27 25.11
CA PRO A 89 2.82 -4.16 25.03
C PRO A 89 3.41 -3.81 26.39
N THR A 90 4.74 -3.66 26.40
CA THR A 90 5.50 -3.31 27.61
C THR A 90 6.07 -1.91 27.44
N PHE A 91 5.63 -0.99 28.30
CA PHE A 91 6.03 0.40 28.29
C PHE A 91 7.15 0.61 29.32
N ARG A 92 8.32 1.09 28.87
CA ARG A 92 9.47 1.38 29.72
C ARG A 92 9.99 2.78 29.48
N ASP A 93 10.42 3.45 30.54
CA ASP A 93 11.18 4.69 30.41
C ASP A 93 12.56 4.39 29.82
N VAL A 94 13.05 5.27 28.93
CA VAL A 94 14.41 5.18 28.39
C VAL A 94 15.45 5.10 29.50
N ALA A 95 15.26 5.81 30.62
CA ALA A 95 16.12 5.74 31.79
C ALA A 95 16.29 4.30 32.31
N ALA A 96 15.19 3.54 32.34
CA ALA A 96 15.23 2.16 32.80
C ALA A 96 15.95 1.22 31.83
N LEU A 97 15.95 1.56 30.52
CA LEU A 97 16.66 0.80 29.49
C LEU A 97 18.16 1.14 29.46
N GLU A 98 18.50 2.41 29.66
CA GLU A 98 19.88 2.92 29.63
C GLU A 98 20.58 2.89 30.99
N GLY A 99 19.86 2.54 32.07
CA GLY A 99 20.39 2.49 33.43
C GLY A 99 20.62 3.88 34.05
N LEU A 100 19.87 4.89 33.62
CA LEU A 100 19.93 6.24 34.17
C LEU A 100 19.20 6.32 35.52
N VAL A 101 19.73 7.14 36.43
CA VAL A 101 19.20 7.30 37.80
C VAL A 101 17.89 8.08 37.82
N GLU A 102 17.76 9.08 36.95
CA GLU A 102 16.58 9.92 36.86
C GLU A 102 15.70 9.52 35.67
N PRO A 103 14.36 9.51 35.82
CA PRO A 103 13.46 9.21 34.72
C PRO A 103 13.57 10.26 33.62
N THR A 104 13.65 9.81 32.37
CA THR A 104 13.68 10.74 31.23
C THR A 104 12.29 11.29 30.90
N GLY A 105 11.22 10.58 31.31
CA GLY A 105 9.86 10.84 30.88
C GLY A 105 9.58 10.38 29.44
N ILE A 106 10.57 9.80 28.76
CA ILE A 106 10.44 9.26 27.41
C ILE A 106 10.10 7.78 27.53
N ILE A 107 8.87 7.42 27.15
CA ILE A 107 8.39 6.04 27.19
C ILE A 107 8.61 5.37 25.83
N VAL A 108 9.27 4.22 25.85
CA VAL A 108 9.46 3.32 24.72
C VAL A 108 8.64 2.06 24.92
N VAL A 109 8.17 1.49 23.81
CA VAL A 109 7.41 0.26 23.78
C VAL A 109 8.35 -0.87 23.36
N GLU A 110 8.67 -1.77 24.29
CA GLU A 110 9.66 -2.84 24.12
C GLU A 110 9.12 -3.97 23.24
N ASN A 111 7.86 -4.37 23.47
CA ASN A 111 7.14 -5.36 22.67
C ASN A 111 5.82 -4.76 22.19
N GLY A 112 5.33 -5.14 21.02
CA GLY A 112 4.11 -4.58 20.42
C GLY A 112 4.39 -3.49 19.37
N LEU A 113 3.42 -2.62 19.09
CA LEU A 113 3.37 -1.58 18.06
C LEU A 113 2.79 -1.99 16.70
N TYR A 114 2.28 -3.21 16.56
CA TYR A 114 1.67 -3.65 15.30
C TYR A 114 0.48 -2.74 14.97
N ILE A 115 -0.38 -2.49 15.96
CA ILE A 115 -1.58 -1.66 15.77
C ILE A 115 -1.21 -0.21 15.48
N VAL A 116 -0.23 0.32 16.22
CA VAL A 116 0.24 1.70 16.04
C VAL A 116 0.85 1.87 14.66
N ARG A 117 1.77 0.99 14.25
CA ARG A 117 2.44 1.08 12.93
C ARG A 117 1.46 0.88 11.77
N TYR A 118 0.48 -0.01 11.92
CA TYR A 118 -0.60 -0.16 10.95
C TYR A 118 -1.39 1.15 10.81
N MET A 119 -1.81 1.74 11.93
CA MET A 119 -2.56 3.00 11.96
C MET A 119 -1.78 4.16 11.36
N LEU A 120 -0.50 4.28 11.71
CA LEU A 120 0.37 5.34 11.21
C LEU A 120 0.53 5.26 9.70
N ASN A 121 0.64 4.04 9.15
CA ASN A 121 0.96 3.83 7.75
C ASN A 121 -0.28 3.49 6.88
N ALA A 122 -1.49 3.79 7.36
CA ALA A 122 -2.76 3.48 6.69
C ALA A 122 -2.83 3.98 5.23
N SER A 123 -2.20 5.13 4.92
CA SER A 123 -2.13 5.66 3.55
C SER A 123 -1.33 4.77 2.61
N VAL A 124 -0.25 4.15 3.08
CA VAL A 124 0.58 3.23 2.29
C VAL A 124 -0.17 1.92 2.03
N TRP A 125 -0.82 1.37 3.07
CA TRP A 125 -1.74 0.22 2.92
C TRP A 125 -2.84 0.49 1.90
N THR A 126 -3.44 1.68 1.93
CA THR A 126 -4.49 2.09 0.98
C THR A 126 -3.98 2.05 -0.46
N VAL A 127 -2.76 2.55 -0.72
CA VAL A 127 -2.16 2.48 -2.06
C VAL A 127 -1.97 1.02 -2.48
N GLY A 128 -1.42 0.16 -1.61
CA GLY A 128 -1.28 -1.28 -1.90
C GLY A 128 -2.63 -1.94 -2.24
N PHE A 129 -3.68 -1.65 -1.47
CA PHE A 129 -5.03 -2.18 -1.69
C PHE A 129 -5.68 -1.67 -2.99
N LEU A 130 -5.45 -0.40 -3.36
CA LEU A 130 -5.88 0.14 -4.65
C LEU A 130 -5.20 -0.58 -5.82
N PHE A 131 -3.89 -0.85 -5.71
CA PHE A 131 -3.14 -1.58 -6.73
C PHE A 131 -3.62 -3.04 -6.85
N LEU A 132 -3.85 -3.74 -5.74
CA LEU A 132 -4.49 -5.07 -5.74
C LEU A 132 -5.83 -5.03 -6.48
N GLY A 133 -6.65 -4.01 -6.22
CA GLY A 133 -7.95 -3.86 -6.83
C GLY A 133 -7.87 -3.65 -8.35
N LEU A 134 -6.92 -2.82 -8.79
CA LEU A 134 -6.69 -2.57 -10.21
C LEU A 134 -6.13 -3.80 -10.94
N VAL A 135 -5.23 -4.56 -10.31
CA VAL A 135 -4.72 -5.83 -10.83
C VAL A 135 -5.88 -6.82 -11.00
N GLU A 136 -6.69 -7.04 -9.95
CA GLU A 136 -7.85 -7.93 -10.04
C GLU A 136 -8.82 -7.47 -11.13
N TYR A 137 -9.17 -6.18 -11.16
CA TYR A 137 -10.07 -5.62 -12.17
C TYR A 137 -9.58 -5.89 -13.59
N THR A 138 -8.30 -5.61 -13.84
CA THR A 138 -7.68 -5.78 -15.17
C THR A 138 -7.64 -7.25 -15.57
N VAL A 139 -7.25 -8.13 -14.65
CA VAL A 139 -7.20 -9.58 -14.87
C VAL A 139 -8.59 -10.13 -15.20
N ARG A 140 -9.62 -9.77 -14.43
CA ARG A 140 -10.99 -10.25 -14.63
C ARG A 140 -11.69 -9.65 -15.86
N THR A 141 -11.24 -8.48 -16.31
CA THR A 141 -11.76 -7.86 -17.53
C THR A 141 -11.03 -8.35 -18.78
N GLY A 142 -9.73 -8.59 -18.68
CA GLY A 142 -8.88 -9.01 -19.80
C GLY A 142 -8.86 -10.52 -20.06
N TRP A 143 -9.00 -11.35 -19.03
CA TRP A 143 -8.87 -12.81 -19.16
C TRP A 143 -10.23 -13.49 -19.18
N LYS A 144 -10.58 -14.10 -20.32
CA LYS A 144 -11.88 -14.77 -20.57
C LYS A 144 -12.20 -15.95 -19.64
N ARG A 145 -11.20 -16.50 -18.93
CA ARG A 145 -11.37 -17.66 -18.04
C ARG A 145 -11.90 -17.31 -16.65
N LEU A 146 -11.87 -16.03 -16.28
CA LEU A 146 -12.29 -15.58 -14.96
C LEU A 146 -13.69 -14.96 -15.02
N PRO A 147 -14.46 -15.03 -13.92
CA PRO A 147 -15.74 -14.35 -13.83
C PRO A 147 -15.54 -12.84 -14.05
N THR A 148 -16.24 -12.29 -15.04
CA THR A 148 -16.15 -10.87 -15.36
C THR A 148 -16.68 -10.00 -14.23
N VAL A 149 -16.26 -8.74 -14.22
CA VAL A 149 -16.76 -7.74 -13.28
C VAL A 149 -18.22 -7.39 -13.68
N PRO A 150 -19.22 -7.57 -12.79
CA PRO A 150 -20.63 -7.43 -13.16
C PRO A 150 -21.03 -6.03 -13.64
N SER A 151 -20.31 -5.02 -13.19
CA SER A 151 -20.53 -3.61 -13.54
C SER A 151 -19.17 -2.98 -13.83
N PRO A 152 -18.72 -2.96 -15.09
CA PRO A 152 -17.43 -2.38 -15.46
C PRO A 152 -17.33 -0.93 -14.99
N ILE A 153 -16.12 -0.51 -14.59
CA ILE A 153 -15.86 0.86 -14.18
C ILE A 153 -15.89 1.72 -15.44
N SER A 154 -16.88 2.61 -15.57
CA SER A 154 -17.06 3.44 -16.78
C SER A 154 -15.87 4.35 -17.11
N LEU A 155 -15.04 4.65 -16.12
CA LEU A 155 -13.81 5.44 -16.26
C LEU A 155 -12.63 4.63 -16.83
N ILE A 156 -12.68 3.30 -16.79
CA ILE A 156 -11.56 2.42 -17.15
C ILE A 156 -12.04 1.32 -18.12
N SER A 157 -11.64 1.44 -19.37
CA SER A 157 -11.84 0.48 -20.44
C SER A 157 -10.55 -0.28 -20.71
N ILE A 158 -10.58 -1.61 -20.65
CA ILE A 158 -9.38 -2.43 -20.82
C ILE A 158 -9.47 -3.21 -22.14
N PRO A 159 -8.49 -3.12 -23.05
CA PRO A 159 -7.30 -2.26 -23.00
C PRO A 159 -7.64 -0.77 -23.24
N GLU A 160 -6.89 0.11 -22.58
CA GLU A 160 -7.09 1.56 -22.70
C GLU A 160 -6.50 2.14 -23.98
N SER A 161 -7.02 3.31 -24.39
CA SER A 161 -6.35 4.15 -25.39
C SER A 161 -5.00 4.65 -24.86
N ARG A 162 -4.01 4.91 -25.73
CA ARG A 162 -2.69 5.39 -25.30
C ARG A 162 -2.78 6.64 -24.41
N LYS A 163 -3.60 7.63 -24.80
CA LYS A 163 -3.76 8.88 -24.05
C LYS A 163 -4.34 8.63 -22.65
N ARG A 164 -5.38 7.80 -22.54
CA ARG A 164 -5.97 7.46 -21.22
C ARG A 164 -5.04 6.59 -20.38
N ALA A 165 -4.37 5.62 -20.98
CA ALA A 165 -3.39 4.79 -20.29
C ALA A 165 -2.25 5.61 -19.68
N VAL A 166 -1.71 6.59 -20.43
CA VAL A 166 -0.73 7.55 -19.90
C VAL A 166 -1.33 8.35 -18.75
N GLY A 167 -2.57 8.85 -18.89
CA GLY A 167 -3.24 9.57 -17.80
C GLY A 167 -3.37 8.74 -16.52
N ILE A 168 -3.86 7.50 -16.61
CA ILE A 168 -4.00 6.60 -15.47
C ILE A 168 -2.64 6.27 -14.85
N ALA A 169 -1.65 5.96 -15.67
CA ALA A 169 -0.28 5.68 -15.22
C ALA A 169 0.35 6.88 -14.50
N THR A 170 0.22 8.07 -15.06
CA THR A 170 0.76 9.29 -14.44
C THR A 170 0.09 9.59 -13.11
N VAL A 171 -1.25 9.52 -13.04
CA VAL A 171 -2.00 9.78 -11.80
C VAL A 171 -1.66 8.73 -10.73
N GLY A 172 -1.69 7.44 -11.07
CA GLY A 172 -1.33 6.38 -10.13
C GLY A 172 0.14 6.45 -9.71
N GLY A 173 1.03 6.82 -10.61
CA GLY A 173 2.43 7.10 -10.31
C GLY A 173 2.60 8.25 -9.33
N VAL A 174 1.88 9.36 -9.52
CA VAL A 174 1.97 10.54 -8.64
C VAL A 174 1.43 10.20 -7.26
N LEU A 175 0.31 9.48 -7.18
CA LEU A 175 -0.23 8.99 -5.92
C LEU A 175 0.80 8.14 -5.17
N HIS A 176 1.41 7.18 -5.85
CA HIS A 176 2.46 6.33 -5.27
C HIS A 176 3.66 7.17 -4.81
N ALA A 177 4.17 8.07 -5.65
CA ALA A 177 5.32 8.92 -5.31
C ALA A 177 5.07 9.82 -4.09
N VAL A 178 3.89 10.46 -4.02
CA VAL A 178 3.52 11.32 -2.89
C VAL A 178 3.44 10.52 -1.60
N VAL A 179 2.79 9.35 -1.63
CA VAL A 179 2.64 8.50 -0.45
C VAL A 179 3.98 7.93 0.00
N MET A 180 4.83 7.49 -0.94
CA MET A 180 6.15 6.95 -0.60
C MET A 180 7.11 8.04 -0.11
N LEU A 181 7.08 9.24 -0.70
CA LEU A 181 7.85 10.37 -0.18
C LEU A 181 7.40 10.76 1.23
N TRP A 182 6.09 10.85 1.47
CA TRP A 182 5.57 11.08 2.81
C TRP A 182 6.02 9.98 3.79
N PHE A 183 6.03 8.71 3.34
CA PHE A 183 6.46 7.59 4.14
C PHE A 183 7.94 7.69 4.51
N SER A 184 8.81 8.05 3.55
CA SER A 184 10.24 8.32 3.80
C SER A 184 10.44 9.46 4.81
N LEU A 185 9.72 10.56 4.65
CA LEU A 185 9.79 11.70 5.58
C LEU A 185 9.32 11.33 6.98
N ARG A 186 8.25 10.52 7.08
CA ARG A 186 7.75 10.02 8.36
C ARG A 186 8.75 9.09 9.05
N LEU A 187 9.48 8.30 8.29
CA LEU A 187 10.54 7.42 8.81
C LEU A 187 11.80 8.19 9.21
N GLY A 188 11.84 9.50 8.97
CA GLY A 188 13.01 10.30 9.25
C GLY A 188 14.19 9.94 8.36
N LEU A 189 13.93 9.36 7.18
CA LEU A 189 14.98 9.10 6.20
C LEU A 189 15.56 10.45 5.76
N THR A 190 16.74 10.77 6.29
CA THR A 190 17.52 11.97 5.96
C THR A 190 18.73 11.59 5.12
N VAL A 191 18.86 12.22 3.96
CA VAL A 191 20.08 12.11 3.16
C VAL A 191 21.05 13.21 3.56
N SER A 192 22.17 12.85 4.18
CA SER A 192 23.24 13.78 4.56
C SER A 192 24.14 14.13 3.36
N GLY A 193 24.63 15.37 3.31
CA GLY A 193 25.59 15.86 2.31
C GLY A 193 25.03 16.97 1.42
N GLU A 194 25.92 17.75 0.80
CA GLU A 194 25.57 18.94 0.00
C GLU A 194 24.63 18.62 -1.19
N LEU A 195 24.68 17.38 -1.68
CA LEU A 195 23.86 16.89 -2.79
C LEU A 195 22.68 16.01 -2.34
N GLY A 196 22.37 15.96 -1.04
CA GLY A 196 21.27 15.12 -0.52
C GLY A 196 19.90 15.44 -1.15
N TRP A 197 19.67 16.70 -1.52
CA TRP A 197 18.45 17.13 -2.20
C TRP A 197 18.27 16.49 -3.60
N LEU A 198 19.37 16.24 -4.33
CA LEU A 198 19.31 15.55 -5.63
C LEU A 198 18.83 14.11 -5.48
N LEU A 199 19.21 13.45 -4.39
CA LEU A 199 18.76 12.10 -4.09
C LEU A 199 17.25 12.09 -3.80
N TYR A 200 16.71 13.04 -3.04
CA TYR A 200 15.24 13.14 -2.87
C TYR A 200 14.50 13.37 -4.19
N VAL A 201 15.01 14.27 -5.04
CA VAL A 201 14.39 14.51 -6.36
C VAL A 201 14.44 13.25 -7.20
N SER A 202 15.61 12.61 -7.30
CA SER A 202 15.81 11.35 -8.02
C SER A 202 14.89 10.24 -7.51
N SER A 203 14.84 10.03 -6.19
CA SER A 203 14.00 9.01 -5.57
C SER A 203 12.51 9.29 -5.73
N THR A 204 12.08 10.54 -5.63
CA THR A 204 10.67 10.90 -5.86
C THR A 204 10.27 10.64 -7.30
N LEU A 205 11.12 11.01 -8.27
CA LEU A 205 10.92 10.67 -9.68
C LEU A 205 10.95 9.17 -9.91
N GLY A 206 11.85 8.46 -9.22
CA GLY A 206 11.95 7.01 -9.20
C GLY A 206 10.67 6.33 -8.75
N MET A 207 10.08 6.79 -7.64
CA MET A 207 8.80 6.30 -7.12
C MET A 207 7.66 6.56 -8.10
N TRP A 208 7.67 7.71 -8.78
CA TRP A 208 6.69 7.99 -9.82
C TRP A 208 6.81 6.99 -10.98
N ILE A 209 8.01 6.78 -11.49
CA ILE A 209 8.29 5.86 -12.61
C ILE A 209 7.97 4.41 -12.23
N LEU A 210 8.37 3.98 -11.03
CA LEU A 210 8.16 2.63 -10.51
C LEU A 210 6.70 2.22 -10.55
N ALA A 211 5.78 3.14 -10.30
CA ALA A 211 4.35 2.90 -10.40
C ALA A 211 3.79 3.18 -11.80
N ALA A 212 4.18 4.28 -12.44
CA ALA A 212 3.64 4.65 -13.73
C ALA A 212 3.91 3.60 -14.82
N VAL A 213 5.12 3.01 -14.85
CA VAL A 213 5.49 2.03 -15.89
C VAL A 213 4.64 0.76 -15.80
N PRO A 214 4.56 0.03 -14.66
CA PRO A 214 3.70 -1.15 -14.53
C PRO A 214 2.23 -0.83 -14.74
N LEU A 215 1.73 0.32 -14.27
CA LEU A 215 0.34 0.72 -14.48
C LEU A 215 0.02 0.93 -15.96
N TYR A 216 0.91 1.61 -16.69
CA TYR A 216 0.76 1.78 -18.13
C TYR A 216 0.69 0.42 -18.84
N LEU A 217 1.63 -0.47 -18.52
CA LEU A 217 1.69 -1.82 -19.09
C LEU A 217 0.44 -2.66 -18.74
N LEU A 218 -0.06 -2.53 -17.51
CA LEU A 218 -1.27 -3.21 -17.05
C LEU A 218 -2.50 -2.77 -17.85
N VAL A 219 -2.79 -1.47 -17.89
CA VAL A 219 -4.05 -0.98 -18.48
C VAL A 219 -4.02 -0.92 -20.01
N ARG A 220 -2.84 -0.70 -20.61
CA ARG A 220 -2.69 -0.62 -22.07
C ARG A 220 -2.45 -1.98 -22.72
N HIS A 221 -1.61 -2.79 -22.11
CA HIS A 221 -1.08 -4.02 -22.71
C HIS A 221 -1.51 -5.28 -21.98
N LEU A 222 -2.35 -5.17 -20.94
CA LEU A 222 -2.78 -6.28 -20.11
C LEU A 222 -1.60 -7.06 -19.50
N VAL A 223 -0.45 -6.45 -19.29
CA VAL A 223 0.74 -7.11 -18.71
C VAL A 223 0.64 -6.99 -17.19
N VAL A 224 0.38 -8.12 -16.52
CA VAL A 224 -0.14 -8.18 -15.14
C VAL A 224 0.97 -8.34 -14.10
N ALA A 225 1.99 -9.13 -14.42
CA ALA A 225 3.05 -9.51 -13.51
C ALA A 225 3.84 -8.32 -12.93
N PRO A 226 4.25 -7.28 -13.69
CA PRO A 226 4.97 -6.15 -13.10
C PRO A 226 4.11 -5.35 -12.12
N ALA A 227 2.81 -5.15 -12.41
CA ALA A 227 1.93 -4.45 -11.47
C ALA A 227 1.66 -5.29 -10.21
N THR A 228 1.56 -6.61 -10.36
CA THR A 228 1.41 -7.54 -9.23
C THR A 228 2.66 -7.53 -8.34
N LEU A 229 3.85 -7.59 -8.93
CA LEU A 229 5.12 -7.55 -8.20
C LEU A 229 5.34 -6.20 -7.50
N LEU A 230 5.04 -5.09 -8.17
CA LEU A 230 5.05 -3.77 -7.54
C LEU A 230 4.10 -3.72 -6.34
N THR A 231 2.89 -4.28 -6.47
CA THR A 231 1.93 -4.34 -5.36
C THR A 231 2.51 -5.13 -4.18
N ALA A 232 3.19 -6.25 -4.46
CA ALA A 232 3.86 -7.02 -3.42
C ALA A 232 4.98 -6.20 -2.75
N PHE A 233 5.80 -5.47 -3.52
CA PHE A 233 6.82 -4.59 -2.94
C PHE A 233 6.22 -3.53 -2.02
N ILE A 234 5.13 -2.86 -2.43
CA ILE A 234 4.44 -1.87 -1.59
C ILE A 234 3.96 -2.49 -0.27
N LEU A 235 3.34 -3.68 -0.33
CA LEU A 235 2.82 -4.34 0.86
C LEU A 235 3.92 -4.86 1.78
N LEU A 236 5.00 -5.40 1.22
CA LEU A 236 6.16 -5.87 1.98
C LEU A 236 6.92 -4.70 2.62
N ASP A 237 7.03 -3.58 1.91
CA ASP A 237 7.67 -2.35 2.39
C ASP A 237 6.98 -1.82 3.64
N VAL A 238 5.65 -1.65 3.60
CA VAL A 238 4.89 -1.21 4.78
C VAL A 238 4.74 -2.30 5.85
N GLN A 239 4.76 -3.58 5.48
CA GLN A 239 4.75 -4.68 6.45
C GLN A 239 6.05 -4.72 7.24
N ALA A 240 7.20 -4.44 6.61
CA ALA A 240 8.50 -4.48 7.27
C ALA A 240 8.56 -3.56 8.50
N GLU A 241 7.79 -2.48 8.49
CA GLU A 241 7.66 -1.61 9.65
C GLU A 241 7.22 -2.36 10.91
N PHE A 242 6.41 -3.41 10.81
CA PHE A 242 5.95 -4.16 12.00
C PHE A 242 7.10 -4.75 12.82
N THR A 243 8.23 -5.06 12.18
CA THR A 243 9.42 -5.58 12.83
C THR A 243 10.50 -4.51 12.79
N ALA A 244 10.78 -3.85 13.92
CA ALA A 244 11.91 -2.93 14.00
C ALA A 244 13.22 -3.71 13.75
N GLY A 245 13.84 -3.49 12.59
CA GLY A 245 15.14 -4.06 12.22
C GLY A 245 16.16 -2.95 11.96
N PRO A 246 17.47 -3.27 12.02
CA PRO A 246 18.51 -2.33 11.60
C PRO A 246 18.47 -2.07 10.09
N ASP A 247 17.91 -3.00 9.33
CA ASP A 247 17.62 -2.83 7.91
C ASP A 247 16.32 -2.03 7.78
N ASP A 248 16.37 -0.96 6.98
CA ASP A 248 15.20 -0.20 6.57
C ASP A 248 14.89 -0.54 5.10
N PRO A 249 13.94 -1.47 4.82
CA PRO A 249 13.59 -1.84 3.46
C PRO A 249 13.07 -0.64 2.65
N HIS A 250 12.47 0.34 3.31
CA HIS A 250 11.97 1.55 2.66
C HIS A 250 13.13 2.43 2.20
N ALA A 251 14.22 2.52 2.97
CA ALA A 251 15.43 3.21 2.52
C ALA A 251 15.99 2.59 1.23
N LEU A 252 15.99 1.26 1.11
CA LEU A 252 16.41 0.58 -0.12
C LEU A 252 15.41 0.80 -1.25
N TYR A 253 14.10 0.69 -0.98
CA TYR A 253 13.04 0.92 -1.96
C TYR A 253 13.13 2.34 -2.54
N PHE A 254 13.28 3.34 -1.67
CA PHE A 254 13.38 4.76 -2.02
C PHE A 254 14.72 5.14 -2.66
N GLY A 255 15.83 4.74 -2.06
CA GLY A 255 17.18 5.11 -2.49
C GLY A 255 17.68 4.34 -3.71
N ALA A 256 17.31 3.06 -3.84
CA ALA A 256 17.74 2.16 -4.91
C ALA A 256 16.59 1.73 -5.83
N TRP A 257 15.62 2.63 -6.05
CA TRP A 257 14.41 2.40 -6.84
C TRP A 257 14.67 1.78 -8.23
N PHE A 258 15.82 2.05 -8.84
CA PHE A 258 16.21 1.52 -10.14
C PHE A 258 16.41 0.00 -10.13
N LEU A 259 16.80 -0.59 -9.00
CA LEU A 259 16.89 -2.05 -8.85
C LEU A 259 15.51 -2.69 -8.93
N TYR A 260 14.55 -2.13 -8.20
CA TYR A 260 13.15 -2.54 -8.26
C TYR A 260 12.59 -2.38 -9.66
N LEU A 261 12.86 -1.25 -10.34
CA LEU A 261 12.42 -1.05 -11.71
C LEU A 261 13.03 -2.09 -12.66
N GLY A 262 14.31 -2.41 -12.50
CA GLY A 262 14.99 -3.47 -13.25
C GLY A 262 14.28 -4.82 -13.10
N LEU A 263 13.92 -5.21 -11.88
CA LEU A 263 13.15 -6.43 -11.62
C LEU A 263 11.77 -6.41 -12.31
N LEU A 264 11.05 -5.27 -12.23
CA LEU A 264 9.75 -5.12 -12.89
C LEU A 264 9.87 -5.24 -14.43
N LEU A 265 10.94 -4.70 -15.01
CA LEU A 265 11.21 -4.80 -16.45
C LEU A 265 11.60 -6.23 -16.87
N ILE A 266 12.37 -6.96 -16.06
CA ILE A 266 12.67 -8.38 -16.31
C ILE A 266 11.38 -9.20 -16.32
N VAL A 267 10.54 -9.04 -15.30
CA VAL A 267 9.25 -9.74 -15.19
C VAL A 267 8.32 -9.38 -16.36
N THR A 268 8.34 -8.12 -16.79
CA THR A 268 7.64 -7.67 -18.02
C THR A 268 8.14 -8.44 -19.25
N GLY A 269 9.45 -8.53 -19.44
CA GLY A 269 10.06 -9.25 -20.56
C GLY A 269 9.67 -10.73 -20.58
N ILE A 270 9.68 -11.38 -19.40
CA ILE A 270 9.26 -12.78 -19.25
C ILE A 270 7.79 -12.94 -19.64
N GLU A 271 6.88 -12.13 -19.09
CA GLU A 271 5.45 -12.24 -19.38
C GLU A 271 5.15 -12.02 -20.87
N VAL A 272 5.76 -10.99 -21.48
CA VAL A 272 5.57 -10.69 -22.91
C VAL A 272 6.15 -11.81 -23.77
N GLY A 273 7.33 -12.34 -23.43
CA GLY A 273 7.96 -13.46 -24.14
C GLY A 273 7.08 -14.71 -24.12
N LEU A 274 6.59 -15.11 -22.94
CA LEU A 274 5.71 -16.27 -22.79
C LEU A 274 4.41 -16.12 -23.59
N ARG A 275 3.81 -14.93 -23.61
CA ARG A 275 2.60 -14.66 -24.42
C ARG A 275 2.86 -14.83 -25.91
N ARG A 276 4.01 -14.38 -26.42
CA ARG A 276 4.37 -14.55 -27.83
C ARG A 276 4.54 -16.03 -28.20
N LEU A 277 5.26 -16.79 -27.36
CA LEU A 277 5.46 -18.23 -27.57
C LEU A 277 4.14 -19.00 -27.59
N GLN A 278 3.20 -18.68 -26.70
CA GLN A 278 1.87 -19.31 -26.70
C GLN A 278 1.06 -19.03 -27.97
N ILE A 279 1.17 -17.83 -28.53
CA ILE A 279 0.51 -17.46 -29.78
C ILE A 279 1.11 -18.26 -30.94
N GLU A 280 2.44 -18.32 -31.03
CA GLU A 280 3.15 -19.09 -32.06
C GLU A 280 2.82 -20.59 -32.00
N GLN A 281 2.79 -21.17 -30.80
CA GLN A 281 2.40 -22.58 -30.60
C GLN A 281 0.96 -22.85 -31.05
N ARG A 282 0.01 -21.95 -30.74
CA ARG A 282 -1.37 -22.10 -31.20
C ARG A 282 -1.48 -22.04 -32.72
N LEU A 283 -0.75 -21.13 -33.36
CA LEU A 283 -0.73 -21.02 -34.82
C LEU A 283 -0.17 -22.30 -35.45
N ARG A 284 0.90 -22.88 -34.89
CA ARG A 284 1.46 -24.17 -35.35
C ARG A 284 0.53 -25.37 -35.14
N SER A 285 -0.33 -25.35 -34.12
CA SER A 285 -1.27 -26.45 -33.85
C SER A 285 -2.53 -26.44 -34.73
N VAL A 286 -2.76 -25.36 -35.48
CA VAL A 286 -3.94 -25.17 -36.34
C VAL A 286 -3.58 -25.31 -37.83
N MET A 287 -2.28 -25.34 -38.16
CA MET A 287 -1.76 -25.70 -39.49
C MET A 287 -1.49 -27.20 -39.56
#